data_AF-A0A0Q3NNJ5-F1
#
_entry.id   AF-A0A0Q3NNJ5-F1
#
_cell.length_a   1.000
_cell.length_b   1.000
_cell.length_c   1.000
_cell.angle_alpha   90.00
_cell.angle_beta   90.00
_cell.angle_gamma   90.00
#
_symmetry.space_group_name_H-M   'P 1'
#
loop_
_entity.id
_entity.type
_entity.pdbx_description
1 polymer ?
#
loop_
_entity_poly.entity_id
_entity_poly.type
_entity_poly.pdbx_seq_one_letter_code
_entity_poly.pdbx_strand_id
1 'polypeptide(L)'
;MAAEPNQKKVVVNFQSVANAPKLRQSKFKIGGNEKFAKVIEFLRCQIHQDTVFLYVNSVFSPNPDELINDFLEEKYRNSVLAKFAIRSSPSDPETTTRI
;
A
#
# COMPACT_ATOMS: atom_id res chain seq x y z
N MET A 1 -34.14 7.90 0.71
CA MET A 1 -33.06 8.77 1.21
C MET A 1 -31.84 7.91 1.48
N ALA A 2 -30.72 8.27 0.84
CA ALA A 2 -29.33 7.84 1.03
C ALA A 2 -29.08 6.37 1.44
N ALA A 3 -28.69 5.54 0.46
CA ALA A 3 -27.98 4.30 0.75
C ALA A 3 -26.74 4.63 1.59
N GLU A 4 -26.64 3.96 2.73
CA GLU A 4 -25.55 4.06 3.70
C GLU A 4 -24.20 4.06 2.96
N PRO A 5 -23.24 4.94 3.29
CA PRO A 5 -21.93 4.86 2.73
C PRO A 5 -21.32 3.57 3.25
N ASN A 6 -21.45 2.50 2.48
CA ASN A 6 -20.75 1.25 2.66
C ASN A 6 -19.26 1.63 2.58
N GLN A 7 -18.69 1.94 3.74
CA GLN A 7 -17.29 2.26 3.90
C GLN A 7 -16.54 0.99 3.51
N LYS A 8 -16.25 0.85 2.20
CA LYS A 8 -15.56 -0.31 1.65
C LYS A 8 -14.22 -0.40 2.38
N LYS A 9 -14.13 -1.33 3.32
CA LYS A 9 -12.92 -1.60 4.09
C LYS A 9 -12.03 -2.44 3.21
N VAL A 10 -10.78 -2.03 3.13
CA VAL A 10 -9.81 -2.62 2.23
C VAL A 10 -8.75 -3.29 3.07
N VAL A 11 -8.39 -4.51 2.68
CA VAL A 11 -7.22 -5.18 3.23
C VAL A 11 -5.97 -4.75 2.45
N VAL A 12 -5.09 -3.98 3.10
CA VAL A 12 -3.76 -3.65 2.56
C VAL A 12 -2.75 -4.61 3.17
N ASN A 13 -2.09 -5.40 2.32
CA ASN A 13 -1.06 -6.34 2.73
C ASN A 13 0.33 -5.73 2.47
N PHE A 14 0.98 -5.25 3.52
CA PHE A 14 2.33 -4.73 3.49
C PHE A 14 3.37 -5.84 3.44
N GLN A 15 4.15 -5.85 2.37
CA GLN A 15 5.26 -6.77 2.18
C GLN A 15 6.58 -6.02 2.22
N SER A 16 7.41 -6.32 3.22
CA SER A 16 8.79 -5.84 3.29
C SER A 16 9.61 -6.46 2.15
N VAL A 17 10.28 -5.62 1.36
CA VAL A 17 11.17 -6.07 0.28
C VAL A 17 12.62 -6.04 0.77
N ALA A 18 13.38 -7.09 0.45
CA ALA A 18 14.81 -7.23 0.75
C ALA A 18 15.15 -7.01 2.24
N ASN A 19 15.98 -6.00 2.54
CA ASN A 19 16.48 -5.65 3.87
C ASN A 19 15.51 -4.74 4.67
N ALA A 20 14.29 -4.52 4.17
CA ALA A 20 13.31 -3.74 4.93
C ALA A 20 12.86 -4.52 6.19
N PRO A 21 12.76 -3.85 7.34
CA PRO A 21 12.24 -4.45 8.57
C PRO A 21 10.81 -4.96 8.35
N LYS A 22 10.53 -6.18 8.82
CA LYS A 22 9.20 -6.78 8.75
C LYS A 22 8.27 -6.12 9.76
N LEU A 23 7.10 -5.73 9.29
CA LEU A 23 6.00 -5.34 10.17
C LEU A 23 5.49 -6.57 10.92
N ARG A 24 5.19 -6.40 12.22
CA ARG A 24 4.59 -7.45 13.04
C ARG A 24 3.22 -7.91 12.51
N GLN A 25 2.49 -7.02 11.86
CA GLN A 25 1.30 -7.32 11.09
C GLN A 25 1.51 -6.80 9.66
N SER A 26 1.44 -7.69 8.67
CA SER A 26 1.48 -7.28 7.26
C SER A 26 0.10 -6.90 6.74
N LYS A 27 -0.98 -7.50 7.25
CA LYS A 27 -2.34 -7.24 6.77
C LYS A 27 -3.03 -6.23 7.68
N PHE A 28 -3.36 -5.06 7.13
CA PHE A 28 -4.20 -4.07 7.82
C PHE A 28 -5.50 -3.88 7.07
N LYS A 29 -6.58 -3.72 7.83
CA LYS A 29 -7.87 -3.26 7.29
C LYS A 29 -7.91 -1.75 7.43
N ILE A 30 -7.92 -1.06 6.30
CA ILE A 30 -7.99 0.40 6.22
C ILE A 30 -9.33 0.77 5.61
N GLY A 31 -9.97 1.81 6.12
CA GLY A 31 -11.16 2.36 5.49
C GLY A 31 -10.80 2.95 4.14
N GLY A 32 -11.56 2.67 3.08
CA GLY A 32 -11.30 3.27 1.77
C GLY A 32 -11.33 4.81 1.77
N ASN A 33 -11.92 5.43 2.80
CA ASN A 33 -11.96 6.89 2.96
C ASN A 33 -10.69 7.48 3.59
N GLU A 34 -9.71 6.66 3.97
CA GLU A 34 -8.41 7.13 4.46
C GLU A 34 -7.46 7.41 3.29
N LYS A 35 -6.55 8.37 3.50
CA LYS A 35 -5.50 8.72 2.54
C LYS A 35 -4.29 7.80 2.65
N PHE A 36 -3.59 7.58 1.54
CA PHE A 36 -2.30 6.87 1.56
C PHE A 36 -1.23 7.62 2.36
N ALA A 37 -1.29 8.96 2.45
CA ALA A 37 -0.37 9.76 3.28
C ALA A 37 -0.23 9.22 4.70
N LYS A 38 -1.37 8.95 5.35
CA LYS A 38 -1.42 8.46 6.72
C LYS A 38 -0.83 7.06 6.85
N VAL A 39 -0.99 6.23 5.83
CA VAL A 39 -0.40 4.89 5.75
C VAL A 39 1.12 4.96 5.60
N ILE A 40 1.61 5.83 4.73
CA ILE A 40 3.05 6.03 4.48
C ILE A 40 3.72 6.60 5.74
N GLU A 41 3.10 7.58 6.38
CA GLU A 41 3.58 8.16 7.64
C GLU A 41 3.60 7.11 8.76
N PHE A 42 2.54 6.30 8.87
CA PHE A 42 2.48 5.19 9.81
C PHE A 42 3.59 4.17 9.56
N LEU A 43 3.85 3.78 8.31
CA LEU A 43 4.97 2.93 7.93
C LEU A 43 6.29 3.53 8.41
N ARG A 44 6.60 4.79 8.06
CA ARG A 44 7.84 5.47 8.47
C ARG A 44 8.03 5.42 9.98
N CYS A 45 6.96 5.67 10.74
CA CYS A 45 6.98 5.61 12.20
C CYS A 45 7.13 4.18 12.74
N GLN A 46 6.50 3.18 12.12
CA GLN A 46 6.56 1.78 12.55
C GLN A 46 7.92 1.14 12.34
N ILE A 47 8.56 1.44 11.20
CA ILE A 47 9.88 0.89 10.87
C ILE A 47 11.03 1.79 11.30
N HIS A 48 10.73 2.97 11.86
CA HIS A 48 11.71 3.98 12.28
C HIS A 48 12.67 4.33 11.13
N GLN A 49 12.11 4.55 9.93
CA GLN A 49 12.88 4.84 8.73
C GLN A 49 12.48 6.18 8.15
N ASP A 50 13.50 6.97 7.84
CA ASP A 50 13.29 8.29 7.25
C ASP A 50 12.87 8.18 5.78
N THR A 51 13.45 7.23 5.03
CA THR A 51 13.13 7.00 3.62
C THR A 51 12.47 5.64 3.43
N VAL A 52 11.22 5.65 2.97
CA VAL A 52 10.46 4.43 2.65
C VAL A 52 9.83 4.59 1.28
N PHE A 53 10.09 3.63 0.40
CA PHE A 53 9.49 3.53 -0.92
C PHE A 53 8.33 2.55 -0.86
N LEU A 54 7.12 2.99 -1.17
CA LEU A 54 5.91 2.17 -1.19
C LEU A 54 5.50 1.90 -2.63
N TYR A 55 5.33 0.63 -2.98
CA TYR A 55 4.90 0.14 -4.28
C TYR A 55 3.63 -0.68 -4.12
N VAL A 56 2.53 -0.20 -4.64
CA VAL A 56 1.27 -0.93 -4.58
C VAL A 56 1.09 -1.72 -5.88
N ASN A 57 0.62 -2.97 -5.75
CA ASN A 57 0.53 -3.97 -6.80
C ASN A 57 1.83 -4.19 -7.61
N SER A 58 2.99 -3.87 -7.01
CA SER A 58 4.30 -4.03 -7.65
C SER A 58 4.49 -3.22 -8.95
N VAL A 59 3.65 -2.22 -9.22
CA VAL A 59 3.63 -1.48 -10.50
C VAL A 59 3.61 0.05 -10.34
N PHE A 60 3.18 0.60 -9.21
CA PHE A 60 3.14 2.06 -9.04
C PHE A 60 3.35 2.47 -7.57
N SER A 61 3.84 3.68 -7.37
CA SER A 61 3.87 4.33 -6.05
C SER A 61 2.61 5.18 -5.91
N PRO A 62 1.69 4.89 -4.97
CA PRO A 62 0.47 5.68 -4.80
C PRO A 62 0.79 7.11 -4.36
N ASN A 63 0.01 8.09 -4.80
CA ASN A 63 0.17 9.44 -4.26
C ASN A 63 -0.38 9.50 -2.83
N PRO A 64 0.30 10.23 -1.91
CA PRO A 64 -0.16 10.38 -0.53
C PRO A 64 -1.52 11.08 -0.42
N ASP A 65 -1.83 11.98 -1.37
CA ASP A 65 -3.10 12.71 -1.40
C ASP A 65 -4.28 11.90 -1.95
N GLU A 66 -4.03 10.75 -2.58
CA GLU A 66 -5.09 9.87 -3.09
C GLU A 66 -5.75 9.07 -1.95
N LEU A 67 -7.06 8.86 -2.12
CA LEU A 67 -7.84 8.01 -1.24
C LEU A 67 -7.57 6.54 -1.58
N ILE A 68 -7.52 5.71 -0.55
CA ILE A 68 -7.33 4.26 -0.72
C ILE A 68 -8.44 3.67 -1.59
N ASN A 69 -9.69 4.12 -1.42
CA ASN A 69 -10.82 3.66 -2.22
C ASN A 69 -10.71 4.00 -3.71
N ASP A 70 -10.09 5.13 -4.05
CA ASP A 70 -9.94 5.57 -5.44
C ASP A 70 -8.98 4.64 -6.19
N PHE A 71 -7.88 4.27 -5.53
CA PHE A 71 -6.92 3.33 -6.08
C PHE A 71 -7.49 1.90 -6.25
N LEU A 72 -8.51 1.54 -5.48
CA LEU A 72 -9.06 0.20 -5.44
C LEU A 72 -10.29 0.11 -6.32
N GLU A 73 -10.04 0.28 -7.61
CA GLU A 73 -11.03 0.01 -8.63
C GLU A 73 -11.51 -1.46 -8.54
N GLU A 74 -12.68 -1.73 -9.12
CA GLU A 74 -13.46 -2.98 -9.04
C GLU A 74 -12.67 -4.26 -9.41
N LYS A 75 -11.48 -4.11 -9.97
CA LYS A 75 -10.54 -5.17 -10.33
C LYS A 75 -9.86 -5.88 -9.15
N TYR A 76 -9.67 -5.22 -8.00
CA TYR A 76 -9.03 -5.83 -6.83
C TYR A 76 -10.10 -6.16 -5.79
N ARG A 77 -10.34 -7.46 -5.59
CA ARG A 77 -11.32 -8.03 -4.66
C ARG A 77 -11.00 -7.64 -3.20
N ASN A 78 -11.31 -6.40 -2.81
CA ASN A 78 -11.13 -5.81 -1.48
C ASN A 78 -9.75 -6.03 -0.81
N SER A 79 -8.71 -6.36 -1.58
CA SER A 79 -7.38 -6.68 -1.08
C SER A 79 -6.31 -6.21 -2.05
N VAL A 80 -5.27 -5.55 -1.53
CA VAL A 80 -4.15 -5.05 -2.32
C VAL A 80 -2.82 -5.37 -1.65
N LEU A 81 -1.80 -5.68 -2.46
CA LEU A 81 -0.44 -5.91 -1.99
C LEU A 81 0.34 -4.59 -2.08
N ALA A 82 0.85 -4.11 -0.94
CA ALA A 82 1.69 -2.93 -0.86
C ALA A 82 3.10 -3.36 -0.46
N LYS A 83 4.04 -3.37 -1.40
CA LYS A 83 5.45 -3.66 -1.14
C LYS A 83 6.13 -2.39 -0.62
N PHE A 84 7.00 -2.51 0.38
CA PHE A 84 7.77 -1.36 0.85
C PHE A 84 9.26 -1.70 1.00
N ALA A 85 10.12 -0.70 0.72
CA ALA A 85 11.57 -0.81 0.77
C ALA A 85 12.19 0.41 1.46
N ILE A 86 13.29 0.21 2.19
CA ILE A 86 14.02 1.27 2.93
C ILE A 86 15.22 1.84 2.16
N ARG A 87 15.50 1.26 1.01
CA ARG A 87 16.62 1.61 0.14
C ARG A 87 16.12 1.48 -1.29
N SER A 88 16.59 2.33 -2.21
CA SER A 88 16.35 2.11 -3.64
C SER A 88 16.93 0.73 -3.96
N SER A 89 16.06 -0.26 -4.07
CA SER A 89 16.47 -1.61 -4.39
C SER A 89 16.81 -1.57 -5.87
N PRO A 90 17.99 -2.03 -6.33
CA PRO A 90 18.28 -2.17 -7.76
C PRO A 90 17.45 -3.31 -8.42
N SER A 91 16.37 -3.71 -7.76
CA SER A 91 15.38 -4.68 -8.19
C SER A 91 14.13 -3.90 -8.58
N ASP A 92 14.27 -3.01 -9.56
CA ASP A 92 13.14 -2.56 -10.35
C ASP A 92 12.30 -3.78 -10.77
N PRO A 93 10.98 -3.75 -10.63
CA PRO A 93 10.12 -4.72 -11.29
C PRO A 93 10.03 -4.41 -12.79
N GLU A 94 11.16 -4.36 -13.50
CA GLU A 94 11.21 -4.44 -14.97
C GLU A 94 11.34 -5.90 -15.44
N THR A 95 10.90 -6.87 -14.63
CA THR A 95 10.82 -8.28 -15.05
C THR A 95 9.67 -8.99 -14.35
N THR A 96 8.46 -8.70 -14.80
CA THR A 96 7.41 -9.73 -14.86
C THR A 96 6.56 -9.46 -16.10
N THR A 97 7.12 -9.85 -17.24
CA THR A 97 6.40 -10.41 -18.39
C THR A 97 5.07 -9.71 -18.73
N ARG A 98 5.14 -8.89 -19.79
CA ARG A 98 4.08 -8.94 -20.82
C ARG A 98 3.85 -10.42 -21.16
N ILE A 99 2.70 -10.96 -20.81
CA ILE A 99 1.94 -11.92 -21.64
C ILE A 99 0.44 -11.67 -21.40
#